data_AF-A0A4Q4CXD6-F1
#
_entry.id   AF-A0A4Q4CXD6-F1
#
_cell.length_a   1.000
_cell.length_b   1.000
_cell.length_c   1.000
_cell.angle_alpha   90.00
_cell.angle_beta   90.00
_cell.angle_gamma   90.00
#
_symmetry.space_group_name_H-M   'P 1'
#
loop_
_entity.id
_entity.type
_entity.pdbx_description
1 polymer ?
#
loop_
_entity_poly.entity_id
_entity_poly.type
_entity_poly.pdbx_seq_one_letter_code
_entity_poly.pdbx_strand_id
1 'polypeptide(L)'
;MNAPTTHAGVQVEAPDDAPVILMTRDFAATPAQLRRAHLDPEIFARWIGPKGYVTEIDRWDARTGGSWRFTHQGHGFFGSFHEVGHDRLVQTFTWEGMPTSVSVDTLTFEDLGDGRTRLHTKSFFESFPARDGMLS
;
A
#
# COMPACT_ATOMS: atom_id res chain seq x y z
N MET A 1 -15.27 17.27 7.97
CA MET A 1 -15.89 16.52 6.85
C MET A 1 -15.12 16.82 5.58
N ASN A 2 -14.01 16.12 5.38
CA ASN A 2 -13.24 16.21 4.14
C ASN A 2 -13.98 15.39 3.07
N ALA A 3 -14.30 16.02 1.94
CA ALA A 3 -15.00 15.36 0.85
C ALA A 3 -14.09 14.31 0.19
N PRO A 4 -14.61 13.13 -0.18
CA PRO A 4 -13.82 12.10 -0.85
C PRO A 4 -13.34 12.61 -2.21
N THR A 5 -12.03 12.59 -2.44
CA THR A 5 -11.44 12.90 -3.74
C THR A 5 -11.41 11.62 -4.58
N THR A 6 -12.27 11.54 -5.58
CA THR A 6 -12.30 10.39 -6.50
C THR A 6 -11.31 10.62 -7.65
N HIS A 7 -10.15 9.96 -7.60
CA HIS A 7 -9.29 9.81 -8.78
C HIS A 7 -9.62 8.47 -9.43
N ALA A 8 -9.91 8.44 -10.74
CA ALA A 8 -10.20 7.26 -11.58
C ALA A 8 -10.27 5.90 -10.84
N GLY A 9 -11.39 5.63 -10.15
CA GLY A 9 -11.70 4.33 -9.53
C GLY A 9 -11.16 4.06 -8.13
N VAL A 10 -10.41 4.98 -7.51
CA VAL A 10 -10.03 4.90 -6.08
C VAL A 10 -10.83 5.90 -5.25
N GLN A 11 -11.34 5.45 -4.11
CA GLN A 11 -11.91 6.29 -3.05
C GLN A 11 -10.84 6.48 -1.98
N VAL A 12 -10.64 7.73 -1.54
CA VAL A 12 -9.68 8.07 -0.49
C VAL A 12 -10.38 8.90 0.58
N GLU A 13 -10.22 8.51 1.84
CA GLU A 13 -10.79 9.17 3.00
C GLU A 13 -9.71 9.39 4.07
N ALA A 14 -9.73 10.56 4.71
CA ALA A 14 -8.88 10.90 5.84
C ALA A 14 -9.77 11.41 6.99
N PRO A 15 -10.23 10.50 7.88
CA PRO A 15 -11.11 10.85 8.99
C PRO A 15 -10.50 11.89 9.94
N ASP A 16 -11.30 12.79 10.48
CA ASP A 16 -10.82 13.88 11.35
C ASP A 16 -10.48 13.39 12.79
N ASP A 17 -10.86 12.16 13.15
CA ASP A 17 -10.75 11.58 14.50
C ASP A 17 -9.58 10.60 14.69
N ALA A 18 -8.87 10.24 13.61
CA ALA A 18 -7.72 9.36 13.66
C ALA A 18 -6.65 9.72 12.61
N PRO A 19 -5.35 9.52 12.90
CA PRO A 19 -4.26 9.73 11.94
C PRO A 19 -4.16 8.55 10.95
N VAL A 20 -5.22 8.35 10.17
CA VAL A 20 -5.30 7.26 9.18
C VAL A 20 -5.72 7.80 7.81
N ILE A 21 -5.23 7.12 6.76
CA ILE A 21 -5.76 7.24 5.39
C ILE A 21 -6.44 5.92 5.06
N LEU A 22 -7.68 5.99 4.60
CA LEU A 22 -8.45 4.85 4.11
C LEU A 22 -8.53 4.96 2.60
N MET A 23 -8.25 3.86 1.90
CA MET A 23 -8.39 3.78 0.46
C MET A 23 -9.18 2.54 0.08
N THR A 24 -10.09 2.68 -0.87
CA THR A 24 -10.87 1.59 -1.43
C THR A 24 -10.81 1.63 -2.95
N ARG A 25 -10.54 0.48 -3.58
CA ARG A 25 -10.47 0.36 -5.03
C ARG A 25 -10.91 -1.01 -5.52
N ASP A 26 -11.75 -1.02 -6.55
CA ASP A 26 -12.20 -2.26 -7.20
C ASP A 26 -11.28 -2.65 -8.36
N PHE A 27 -11.02 -3.95 -8.47
CA PHE A 27 -10.19 -4.54 -9.52
C PHE A 27 -10.94 -5.68 -10.21
N ALA A 28 -10.77 -5.80 -11.53
CA ALA A 28 -11.16 -6.97 -12.31
C ALA A 28 -10.09 -8.08 -12.18
N ALA A 29 -9.93 -8.59 -10.97
CA ALA A 29 -9.04 -9.69 -10.62
C ALA A 29 -9.60 -10.45 -9.40
N THR A 30 -9.24 -11.72 -9.25
CA THR A 30 -9.53 -12.50 -8.04
C THR A 30 -8.69 -12.04 -6.84
N PRO A 31 -9.12 -12.31 -5.59
CA PRO A 31 -8.33 -11.94 -4.40
C PRO A 31 -6.92 -12.54 -4.43
N ALA A 32 -6.78 -13.78 -4.91
CA ALA A 32 -5.50 -14.45 -5.06
C ALA A 32 -4.57 -13.75 -6.07
N GLN A 33 -5.10 -13.28 -7.20
CA GLN A 33 -4.32 -12.53 -8.19
C GLN A 33 -3.89 -11.17 -7.64
N LEU A 34 -4.79 -10.44 -6.98
CA LEU A 34 -4.48 -9.13 -6.42
C LEU A 34 -3.48 -9.24 -5.26
N ARG A 35 -3.62 -10.26 -4.40
CA ARG A 35 -2.64 -10.59 -3.38
C ARG A 35 -1.29 -10.94 -3.98
N ARG A 36 -1.25 -11.76 -5.06
CA ARG A 36 -0.01 -12.07 -5.76
C ARG A 36 0.66 -10.80 -6.29
N ALA A 37 -0.09 -9.83 -6.81
CA ALA A 37 0.46 -8.57 -7.28
C ALA A 37 1.18 -7.75 -6.18
N HIS A 38 0.84 -7.96 -4.91
CA HIS A 38 1.49 -7.32 -3.76
C HIS A 38 2.67 -8.12 -3.20
N LEU A 39 2.81 -9.41 -3.51
CA LEU A 39 3.81 -10.28 -2.89
C LEU A 39 4.87 -10.81 -3.87
N ASP A 40 4.53 -10.90 -5.16
CA ASP A 40 5.45 -11.32 -6.22
C ASP A 40 6.28 -10.10 -6.66
N PRO A 41 7.61 -10.08 -6.41
CA PRO A 41 8.43 -8.89 -6.65
C PRO A 41 8.46 -8.49 -8.14
N GLU A 42 8.39 -9.47 -9.04
CA GLU A 42 8.39 -9.19 -10.48
C GLU A 42 7.09 -8.54 -10.94
N ILE A 43 5.97 -8.85 -10.28
CA ILE A 43 4.69 -8.21 -10.56
C ILE A 43 4.64 -6.85 -9.87
N PHE A 44 5.06 -6.76 -8.61
CA PHE A 44 5.08 -5.53 -7.83
C PHE A 44 5.83 -4.41 -8.56
N ALA A 45 7.03 -4.70 -9.07
CA ALA A 45 7.86 -3.75 -9.80
C ALA A 45 7.20 -3.18 -11.07
N ARG A 46 6.18 -3.84 -11.63
CA ARG A 46 5.50 -3.40 -12.87
C ARG A 46 4.43 -2.34 -12.64
N TRP A 47 3.88 -2.25 -11.43
CA TRP A 47 2.73 -1.37 -11.16
C TRP A 47 3.00 -0.34 -10.07
N ILE A 48 3.96 -0.57 -9.17
CA ILE A 48 4.27 0.38 -8.12
C ILE A 48 4.90 1.66 -8.68
N GLY A 49 4.44 2.80 -8.16
CA GLY A 49 4.87 4.13 -8.61
C GLY A 49 4.15 4.62 -9.87
N PRO A 50 4.45 5.84 -10.35
CA PRO A 50 3.80 6.41 -11.52
C PRO A 50 4.15 5.64 -12.80
N LYS A 51 3.24 5.68 -13.78
CA LYS A 51 3.42 5.00 -15.08
C LYS A 51 4.68 5.53 -15.80
N GLY A 52 5.50 4.60 -16.31
CA GLY A 52 6.65 4.92 -17.17
C GLY A 52 8.01 4.91 -16.47
N TYR A 53 8.04 4.63 -15.16
CA TYR A 53 9.27 4.56 -14.38
C TYR A 53 9.61 3.13 -14.00
N VAL A 54 10.91 2.86 -13.85
CA VAL A 54 11.45 1.55 -13.46
C VAL A 54 11.61 1.51 -11.95
N THR A 55 11.10 0.44 -11.34
CA THR A 55 11.31 0.12 -9.93
C THR A 55 12.34 -1.00 -9.84
N GLU A 56 13.38 -0.79 -9.04
CA GLU A 56 14.41 -1.81 -8.77
C GLU A 56 14.19 -2.39 -7.37
N ILE A 57 14.00 -3.71 -7.29
CA ILE A 57 13.78 -4.41 -6.03
C ILE A 57 15.13 -4.89 -5.48
N ASP A 58 15.58 -4.33 -4.36
CA ASP A 58 16.83 -4.74 -3.72
C ASP A 58 16.62 -5.93 -2.76
N ARG A 59 15.47 -5.95 -2.08
CA ARG A 59 15.11 -7.00 -1.13
C ARG A 59 13.61 -7.20 -1.13
N TRP A 60 13.18 -8.47 -1.13
CA TRP A 60 11.76 -8.82 -1.06
C TRP A 60 11.53 -10.16 -0.36
N ASP A 61 11.44 -10.13 0.97
CA ASP A 61 11.12 -11.32 1.77
C ASP A 61 9.64 -11.30 2.15
N ALA A 62 8.77 -11.69 1.20
CA ALA A 62 7.31 -11.62 1.34
C ALA A 62 6.72 -12.74 2.22
N ARG A 63 7.18 -12.81 3.47
CA ARG A 63 6.71 -13.70 4.53
C ARG A 63 6.47 -12.89 5.80
N THR A 64 5.64 -13.39 6.72
CA THR A 64 5.48 -12.80 8.05
C THR A 64 6.85 -12.63 8.74
N GLY A 65 7.15 -11.39 9.15
CA GLY A 65 8.44 -10.99 9.73
C GLY A 65 9.55 -10.67 8.72
N GLY A 66 9.29 -10.81 7.42
CA GLY A 66 10.26 -10.51 6.37
C GLY A 66 10.34 -9.02 6.05
N SER A 67 11.47 -8.59 5.51
CA SER A 67 11.72 -7.18 5.16
C SER A 67 11.78 -6.98 3.64
N TRP A 68 11.51 -5.75 3.20
CA TRP A 68 11.63 -5.36 1.80
C TRP A 68 12.34 -4.02 1.65
N ARG A 69 12.93 -3.81 0.47
CA ARG A 69 13.52 -2.54 0.02
C ARG A 69 13.44 -2.47 -1.50
N PHE A 70 13.07 -1.31 -2.01
CA PHE A 70 13.16 -1.01 -3.43
C PHE A 70 13.56 0.44 -3.64
N THR A 71 14.02 0.74 -4.85
CA THR A 71 14.25 2.12 -5.29
C THR A 71 13.35 2.45 -6.48
N HIS A 72 12.91 3.70 -6.52
CA HIS A 72 12.11 4.24 -7.60
C HIS A 72 12.56 5.68 -7.87
N GLN A 73 13.08 5.95 -9.07
CA GLN A 73 13.62 7.27 -9.46
C GLN A 73 14.70 7.81 -8.51
N GLY A 74 15.60 6.95 -8.01
CA GLY A 74 16.63 7.36 -7.06
C GLY A 74 16.13 7.61 -5.64
N HIS A 75 14.84 7.44 -5.36
CA HIS A 75 14.28 7.41 -4.02
C HIS A 75 14.19 5.98 -3.51
N GLY A 76 14.80 5.71 -2.37
CA GLY A 76 14.67 4.42 -1.70
C GLY A 76 13.46 4.37 -0.78
N PHE A 77 12.86 3.20 -0.72
CA PHE A 77 11.76 2.87 0.17
C PHE A 77 12.04 1.54 0.83
N PHE A 78 11.69 1.42 2.10
CA PHE A 78 11.86 0.17 2.85
C PHE A 78 10.72 -0.06 3.82
N GLY A 79 10.61 -1.30 4.27
CA GLY A 79 9.63 -1.70 5.26
C GLY A 79 9.78 -3.16 5.65
N SER A 80 8.78 -3.65 6.36
CA SER A 80 8.71 -5.05 6.77
C SER A 80 7.27 -5.54 6.75
N PHE A 81 7.09 -6.76 6.28
CA PHE A 81 5.84 -7.49 6.39
C PHE A 81 5.66 -7.93 7.84
N HIS A 82 4.78 -7.24 8.57
CA HIS A 82 4.34 -7.71 9.88
C HIS A 82 3.51 -9.00 9.73
N GLU A 83 2.66 -9.08 8.72
CA GLU A 83 1.82 -10.25 8.44
C GLU A 83 1.65 -10.47 6.94
N VAL A 84 1.78 -11.74 6.50
CA VAL A 84 1.42 -12.21 5.17
C VAL A 84 0.36 -13.31 5.29
N GLY A 85 -0.88 -12.91 5.52
CA GLY A 85 -2.05 -13.78 5.66
C GLY A 85 -2.70 -14.15 4.32
N HIS A 86 -3.79 -14.91 4.36
CA HIS A 86 -4.56 -15.30 3.17
C HIS A 86 -5.40 -14.14 2.62
N ASP A 87 -6.11 -13.44 3.51
CA ASP A 87 -7.06 -12.36 3.24
C ASP A 87 -6.56 -10.98 3.70
N ARG A 88 -5.42 -10.96 4.41
CA ARG A 88 -4.84 -9.77 5.05
C ARG A 88 -3.34 -9.68 4.84
N LEU A 89 -2.84 -8.49 4.54
CA LEU A 89 -1.42 -8.14 4.57
C LEU A 89 -1.22 -6.96 5.50
N VAL A 90 -0.19 -7.02 6.34
CA VAL A 90 0.22 -5.90 7.18
C VAL A 90 1.70 -5.63 6.95
N GLN A 91 2.05 -4.39 6.61
CA GLN A 91 3.43 -4.00 6.39
C GLN A 91 3.68 -2.58 6.86
N THR A 92 4.93 -2.27 7.20
CA THR A 92 5.37 -0.89 7.33
C THR A 92 5.78 -0.33 5.98
N PHE A 93 5.73 0.99 5.82
CA PHE A 93 6.27 1.70 4.66
C PHE A 93 7.04 2.94 5.13
N THR A 94 8.23 3.14 4.57
CA THR A 94 9.10 4.27 4.89
C THR A 94 9.84 4.75 3.65
N TRP A 95 9.86 6.07 3.44
CA TRP A 95 10.69 6.71 2.45
C TRP A 95 12.05 7.07 3.06
N GLU A 96 13.16 6.69 2.40
CA GLU A 96 14.51 6.95 2.90
C GLU A 96 14.83 8.46 3.05
N GLY A 97 14.13 9.33 2.31
CA GLY A 97 14.27 10.79 2.47
C GLY A 97 13.67 11.35 3.77
N MET A 98 12.83 10.57 4.45
CA MET A 98 12.26 10.91 5.76
C MET A 98 12.17 9.65 6.63
N PRO A 99 13.30 9.10 7.09
CA PRO A 99 13.38 7.74 7.66
C PRO A 99 12.68 7.59 9.01
N THR A 100 12.32 8.69 9.68
CA THR A 100 11.54 8.68 10.93
C THR A 100 10.03 8.65 10.67
N SER A 101 9.58 8.95 9.45
CA SER A 101 8.16 8.93 9.09
C SER A 101 7.78 7.54 8.58
N VAL A 102 7.05 6.80 9.41
CA VAL A 102 6.64 5.42 9.13
C VAL A 102 5.12 5.34 9.09
N SER A 103 4.57 4.68 8.05
CA SER A 103 3.19 4.22 8.07
C SER A 103 3.11 2.72 8.35
N VAL A 104 2.01 2.29 8.97
CA VAL A 104 1.63 0.87 9.04
C VAL A 104 0.41 0.68 8.15
N ASP A 105 0.57 -0.08 7.09
CA ASP A 105 -0.46 -0.36 6.10
C ASP A 105 -1.09 -1.72 6.38
N THR A 106 -2.41 -1.75 6.46
CA THR A 106 -3.22 -2.97 6.47
C THR A 106 -4.02 -3.05 5.17
N LEU A 107 -3.82 -4.12 4.42
CA LEU A 107 -4.54 -4.41 3.18
C LEU A 107 -5.46 -5.60 3.41
N THR A 108 -6.72 -5.51 2.98
CA THR A 108 -7.66 -6.64 2.92
C THR A 108 -8.29 -6.77 1.55
N PHE A 109 -8.54 -8.01 1.13
CA PHE A 109 -9.06 -8.36 -0.20
C PHE A 109 -10.48 -8.92 -0.07
N GLU A 110 -11.48 -8.11 -0.40
CA GLU A 110 -12.89 -8.51 -0.39
C GLU A 110 -13.29 -9.06 -1.76
N ASP A 111 -13.75 -10.32 -1.80
CA ASP A 111 -14.28 -10.94 -3.02
C ASP A 111 -15.68 -10.38 -3.33
N LEU A 112 -15.82 -9.74 -4.50
CA LEU A 112 -17.09 -9.18 -4.96
C LEU A 112 -17.86 -10.15 -5.89
N GLY A 113 -17.32 -11.35 -6.14
CA GLY A 113 -17.81 -12.27 -7.15
C GLY A 113 -17.39 -11.87 -8.57
N ASP A 114 -17.69 -12.76 -9.53
CA ASP A 114 -17.45 -12.55 -10.97
C ASP A 114 -16.00 -12.17 -11.34
N GLY A 115 -15.03 -12.66 -10.57
CA GLY A 115 -13.62 -12.37 -10.77
C GLY A 115 -13.24 -10.92 -10.42
N ARG A 116 -14.00 -10.26 -9.56
CA ARG A 116 -13.71 -8.91 -9.06
C ARG A 116 -13.35 -8.92 -7.57
N THR A 117 -12.48 -8.00 -7.19
CA THR A 117 -12.03 -7.82 -5.80
C THR A 117 -12.06 -6.36 -5.43
N ARG A 118 -12.53 -6.04 -4.23
CA ARG A 118 -12.33 -4.74 -3.59
C ARG A 118 -11.12 -4.80 -2.67
N LEU A 119 -10.14 -3.96 -2.96
CA LEU A 119 -9.01 -3.73 -2.07
C LEU A 119 -9.37 -2.64 -1.08
N HIS A 120 -9.23 -2.95 0.21
CA HIS A 120 -9.23 -1.95 1.27
C HIS A 120 -7.81 -1.77 1.75
N THR A 121 -7.35 -0.52 1.85
CA THR A 121 -6.06 -0.16 2.44
C THR A 121 -6.30 0.82 3.57
N LYS A 122 -5.73 0.53 4.73
CA LYS A 122 -5.69 1.44 5.88
C LYS A 122 -4.24 1.71 6.24
N SER A 123 -3.81 2.95 6.04
CA SER A 123 -2.49 3.43 6.44
C SER A 123 -2.61 4.19 7.75
N PHE A 124 -1.95 3.71 8.80
CA PHE A 124 -1.86 4.37 10.09
C PHE A 124 -0.55 5.15 10.21
N PHE A 125 -0.62 6.34 10.78
CA PHE A 125 0.52 7.25 10.99
C PHE A 125 0.64 7.61 12.47
N GLU A 126 1.83 8.02 12.90
CA GLU A 126 2.07 8.42 14.29
C GLU A 126 1.30 9.68 14.74
N SER A 127 0.90 10.54 13.80
CA SER A 127 0.28 11.84 14.10
C SER A 127 -0.52 12.37 12.91
N PHE A 128 -1.41 13.35 13.16
CA PHE A 128 -2.14 14.05 12.10
C PHE A 128 -1.22 14.76 11.11
N PRO A 129 -0.18 15.52 11.53
CA PRO A 129 0.77 16.11 10.59
C PRO A 129 1.49 15.08 9.71
N ALA A 130 1.87 13.91 10.26
CA ALA A 130 2.50 12.84 9.47
C ALA A 130 1.54 12.27 8.41
N ARG A 131 0.27 12.07 8.77
CA ARG A 131 -0.79 11.68 7.82
C ARG A 131 -0.98 12.74 6.73
N ASP A 132 -1.10 14.00 7.12
CA ASP A 132 -1.41 15.10 6.20
C ASP A 132 -0.24 15.35 5.22
N GLY A 133 1.01 15.17 5.68
CA GLY A 133 2.18 15.22 4.83
C GLY A 133 2.27 14.08 3.79
N MET A 134 1.56 12.96 4.00
CA MET A 134 1.44 11.90 2.98
C MET A 134 0.43 12.25 1.87
N LEU A 135 -0.52 13.15 2.15
CA LEU A 135 -1.58 13.55 1.22
C LEU A 135 -1.22 14.77 0.36
N SER A 136 -0.16 15.49 0.71
CA SER A 136 0.29 16.73 0.04
C SER A 136 1.15 16.44 -1.19
#